data_AF-A0A210PS50-F1
#
_entry.id   AF-A0A210PS50-F1
#
_cell.length_a   1.000
_cell.length_b   1.000
_cell.length_c   1.000
_cell.angle_alpha   90.00
_cell.angle_beta   90.00
_cell.angle_gamma   90.00
#
_symmetry.space_group_name_H-M   'P 1'
#
loop_
_entity.id
_entity.type
_entity.pdbx_description
1 polymer ?
#
loop_
_entity_poly.entity_id
_entity_poly.type
_entity_poly.pdbx_seq_one_letter_code
_entity_poly.pdbx_strand_id
1 'polypeptide(L)'
;MAMAGSTTNIRIRARCVGSGPAALIVFVTLFMVSVTDGQCPSKLKMHSFSCFGDYNTQFLNMQKSQRTLFSGVDVELLRAFCSAYMSAMSCINQLKAECGEDHHHVIDVPLINLNGATDELSFMCQNDDIYEVYARHMSCYMVHGSYSERCFHDVMNTTSRFLKRVNWKSLDDLCRDLSQVMQCIKDNIGRSCGQEAASLMDVLAKPMVRSSTMCDRHVFSTKVYSETYQRTTFVPPEGTNRRVISIRESDSYNGGGRTTLYPLILIICVVISLSTTRSKHLFYNERRI
;
A
#
# COMPACT_ATOMS: atom_id res chain seq x y z
N MET A 1 59.37 23.59 -27.56
CA MET A 1 59.99 24.79 -26.96
C MET A 1 59.08 25.28 -25.85
N ALA A 2 59.70 25.71 -24.74
CA ALA A 2 59.14 25.85 -23.39
C ALA A 2 57.84 26.65 -23.29
N MET A 3 56.85 26.12 -22.55
CA MET A 3 55.75 26.91 -22.00
C MET A 3 55.98 27.06 -20.49
N ALA A 4 56.21 28.30 -20.08
CA ALA A 4 56.45 28.72 -18.70
C ALA A 4 55.15 28.69 -17.89
N GLY A 5 55.22 28.12 -16.69
CA GLY A 5 54.15 28.15 -15.70
C GLY A 5 54.00 29.54 -15.06
N SER A 6 52.75 29.99 -14.95
CA SER A 6 52.37 31.20 -14.23
C SER A 6 51.61 30.82 -12.96
N THR A 7 52.28 30.92 -11.81
CA THR A 7 51.70 30.76 -10.48
C THR A 7 51.07 32.08 -10.02
N THR A 8 49.74 32.18 -10.10
CA THR A 8 48.97 33.27 -9.49
C THR A 8 48.80 33.06 -8.00
N ASN A 9 49.50 33.84 -7.19
CA ASN A 9 49.29 33.97 -5.75
C ASN A 9 47.98 34.73 -5.48
N ILE A 10 46.94 34.03 -5.02
CA ILE A 10 45.71 34.65 -4.54
C ILE A 10 45.92 35.05 -3.07
N ARG A 11 46.11 36.35 -2.85
CA ARG A 11 46.24 36.95 -1.52
C ARG A 11 44.84 37.27 -0.98
N ILE A 12 44.23 36.32 -0.28
CA ILE A 12 42.94 36.53 0.40
C ILE A 12 43.18 37.43 1.62
N ARG A 13 42.84 38.71 1.50
CA ARG A 13 42.73 39.64 2.64
C ARG A 13 41.39 39.40 3.33
N ALA A 14 41.39 38.60 4.39
CA ALA A 14 40.29 38.57 5.34
C ALA A 14 40.23 39.93 6.06
N ARG A 15 39.31 40.80 5.66
CA ARG A 15 38.93 41.98 6.47
C ARG A 15 37.99 41.47 7.55
N CYS A 16 38.51 41.34 8.78
CA CYS A 16 37.66 41.28 9.97
C CYS A 16 36.99 42.66 10.14
N VAL A 17 35.83 42.83 9.51
CA VAL A 17 34.92 43.93 9.85
C VAL A 17 34.30 43.56 11.19
N GLY A 18 34.53 44.41 12.19
CA GLY A 18 34.07 44.21 13.56
C GLY A 18 32.58 43.89 13.63
N SER A 19 32.27 42.61 13.83
CA SER A 19 30.94 42.13 14.14
C SER A 19 30.65 42.46 15.60
N GLY A 20 29.85 43.51 15.82
CA GLY A 20 29.24 43.74 17.12
C GLY A 20 28.40 42.53 17.58
N PRO A 21 28.10 42.42 18.88
CA PRO A 21 27.41 41.28 19.48
C PRO A 21 25.98 41.03 18.95
N ALA A 22 25.45 41.89 18.08
CA ALA A 22 24.11 41.77 17.49
C ALA A 22 23.98 40.62 16.48
N ALA A 23 25.06 40.19 15.81
CA ALA A 23 25.00 39.12 14.82
C ALA A 23 24.90 37.70 15.43
N LEU A 24 25.28 37.54 16.69
CA LEU A 24 25.25 36.26 17.40
C LEU A 24 23.84 35.94 17.94
N ILE A 25 23.03 36.96 18.21
CA ILE A 25 21.66 36.81 18.72
C ILE A 25 20.73 36.25 17.63
N VAL A 26 20.92 36.62 16.36
CA VAL A 26 20.06 36.17 15.25
C VAL A 26 20.23 34.67 14.94
N PHE A 27 21.44 34.12 15.08
CA PHE A 27 21.68 32.69 14.88
C PHE A 27 21.12 31.82 16.02
N VAL A 28 21.12 32.32 17.27
CA VAL A 28 20.56 31.59 18.41
C VAL A 28 19.02 31.62 18.40
N THR A 29 18.39 32.71 17.92
CA THR A 29 16.92 32.75 17.76
C THR A 29 16.41 31.84 16.63
N LEU A 30 17.20 31.58 15.59
CA LEU A 30 16.82 30.67 14.50
C LEU A 30 16.95 29.18 14.87
N PHE A 31 17.86 28.82 15.80
CA PHE A 31 17.98 27.44 16.30
C PHE A 31 16.96 27.07 17.39
N MET A 32 16.28 28.04 17.99
CA MET A 32 15.25 27.80 19.01
C MET A 32 13.84 27.57 18.43
N VAL A 33 13.67 27.64 17.10
CA VAL A 33 12.37 27.40 16.44
C VAL A 33 12.16 25.92 16.08
N SER A 34 13.14 25.05 16.28
CA SER A 34 13.11 23.70 15.72
C SER A 34 13.28 22.58 16.75
N VAL A 35 12.58 22.63 17.88
CA VAL A 35 12.09 21.43 18.59
C VAL A 35 10.91 21.87 19.47
N THR A 36 9.74 22.15 18.88
CA THR A 36 8.52 21.87 19.66
C THR A 36 8.45 20.36 19.72
N ASP A 37 9.01 19.77 20.78
CA ASP A 37 8.72 18.40 21.16
C ASP A 37 7.19 18.35 21.29
N GLY A 38 6.51 17.88 20.24
CA GLY A 38 5.10 17.53 20.32
C GLY A 38 5.03 16.55 21.48
N GLN A 39 4.44 16.99 22.60
CA GLN A 39 4.40 16.12 23.77
C GLN A 39 3.47 14.98 23.43
N CYS A 40 4.08 13.84 23.09
CA CYS A 40 3.36 12.63 22.79
C CYS A 40 2.37 12.35 23.93
N PRO A 41 1.07 12.18 23.62
CA PRO A 41 0.07 12.06 24.66
C PRO A 41 0.36 10.84 25.56
N SER A 42 0.27 11.05 26.87
CA SER A 42 0.53 10.01 27.88
C SER A 42 -0.38 8.77 27.72
N LYS A 43 -1.53 8.92 27.07
CA LYS A 43 -2.46 7.84 26.70
C LYS A 43 -2.48 7.58 25.20
N LEU A 44 -1.29 7.48 24.57
CA LEU A 44 -1.13 7.32 23.13
C LEU A 44 -2.04 6.25 22.50
N LYS A 45 -2.13 5.07 23.11
CA LYS A 45 -2.99 3.98 22.63
C LYS A 45 -4.46 4.42 22.54
N MET A 46 -4.97 5.13 23.56
CA MET A 46 -6.36 5.60 23.55
C MET A 46 -6.59 6.63 22.44
N HIS A 47 -5.64 7.54 22.23
CA HIS A 47 -5.70 8.53 21.16
C HIS A 47 -5.67 7.88 19.77
N SER A 48 -4.79 6.90 19.53
CA SER A 48 -4.75 6.20 18.25
C SER A 48 -6.06 5.46 17.94
N PHE A 49 -6.68 4.83 18.93
CA PHE A 49 -8.01 4.23 18.75
C PHE A 49 -9.11 5.27 18.48
N SER A 50 -9.05 6.46 19.11
CA SER A 50 -10.05 7.51 18.87
C SER A 50 -10.02 8.05 17.44
N CYS A 51 -8.88 8.02 16.75
CA CYS A 51 -8.79 8.39 15.33
C CYS A 51 -9.76 7.56 14.45
N PHE A 52 -10.11 6.33 14.86
CA PHE A 52 -10.94 5.41 14.09
C PHE A 52 -12.42 5.35 14.54
N GLY A 53 -12.86 6.22 15.46
CA GLY A 53 -14.24 6.21 15.97
C GLY A 53 -15.28 6.33 14.84
N ASP A 54 -15.18 7.39 14.04
CA ASP A 54 -16.10 7.64 12.93
C ASP A 54 -15.91 6.64 11.79
N TYR A 55 -14.66 6.29 11.48
CA TYR A 55 -14.34 5.27 10.48
C TYR A 55 -15.05 3.95 10.78
N ASN A 56 -14.97 3.47 12.02
CA ASN A 56 -15.60 2.19 12.39
C ASN A 56 -17.12 2.24 12.23
N THR A 57 -17.74 3.36 12.56
CA THR A 57 -19.18 3.57 12.33
C THR A 57 -19.52 3.50 10.85
N GLN A 58 -18.82 4.23 10.00
CA GLN A 58 -19.10 4.23 8.56
C GLN A 58 -18.74 2.92 7.87
N PHE A 59 -17.68 2.24 8.34
CA PHE A 59 -17.32 0.90 7.90
C PHE A 59 -18.46 -0.09 8.17
N LEU A 60 -19.04 -0.07 9.36
CA LEU A 60 -20.19 -0.92 9.70
C LEU A 60 -21.42 -0.58 8.85
N ASN A 61 -21.67 0.70 8.56
CA ASN A 61 -22.75 1.11 7.67
C ASN A 61 -22.54 0.56 6.25
N MET A 62 -21.32 0.67 5.71
CA MET A 62 -20.94 0.06 4.43
C MET A 62 -21.14 -1.46 4.43
N GLN A 63 -20.77 -2.15 5.50
CA GLN A 63 -20.97 -3.60 5.61
C GLN A 63 -22.45 -4.04 5.72
N LYS A 64 -23.30 -3.19 6.30
CA LYS A 64 -24.74 -3.43 6.45
C LYS A 64 -25.56 -2.98 5.24
N SER A 65 -24.96 -2.24 4.32
CA SER A 65 -25.60 -1.85 3.07
C SER A 65 -26.15 -3.08 2.35
N GLN A 66 -27.36 -2.96 1.80
CA GLN A 66 -27.97 -4.00 0.99
C GLN A 66 -27.26 -4.19 -0.36
N ARG A 67 -26.45 -3.21 -0.75
CA ARG A 67 -25.72 -3.17 -2.02
C ARG A 67 -24.24 -3.06 -1.78
N THR A 68 -23.48 -3.72 -2.63
CA THR A 68 -22.02 -3.62 -2.66
C THR A 68 -21.54 -2.41 -3.44
N LEU A 69 -20.26 -2.03 -3.27
CA LEU A 69 -19.68 -0.84 -3.91
C LEU A 69 -19.93 -0.81 -5.43
N PHE A 70 -19.66 -1.91 -6.12
CA PHE A 70 -19.83 -2.04 -7.56
C PHE A 70 -21.29 -2.33 -8.00
N SER A 71 -22.24 -2.36 -7.07
CA SER A 71 -23.66 -2.70 -7.32
C SER A 71 -24.62 -1.59 -6.92
N GLY A 72 -24.12 -0.36 -6.76
CA GLY A 72 -24.94 0.82 -6.44
C GLY A 72 -25.19 1.00 -4.94
N VAL A 73 -24.13 1.06 -4.13
CA VAL A 73 -24.21 1.64 -2.78
C VAL A 73 -24.66 3.09 -2.86
N ASP A 74 -25.27 3.61 -1.80
CA ASP A 74 -25.61 5.02 -1.72
C ASP A 74 -24.33 5.90 -1.78
N VAL A 75 -24.34 6.94 -2.61
CA VAL A 75 -23.18 7.81 -2.83
C VAL A 75 -22.82 8.64 -1.58
N GLU A 76 -23.81 9.02 -0.77
CA GLU A 76 -23.57 9.71 0.49
C GLU A 76 -22.94 8.77 1.52
N LEU A 77 -23.34 7.50 1.51
CA LEU A 77 -22.71 6.49 2.35
C LEU A 77 -21.23 6.27 1.95
N LEU A 78 -20.94 6.21 0.65
CA LEU A 78 -19.56 6.13 0.14
C LEU A 78 -18.74 7.36 0.53
N ARG A 79 -19.30 8.56 0.36
CA ARG A 79 -18.64 9.83 0.72
C ARG A 79 -18.38 9.93 2.22
N ALA A 80 -19.36 9.59 3.05
CA ALA A 80 -19.22 9.57 4.50
C ALA A 80 -18.13 8.59 4.94
N PHE A 81 -18.10 7.39 4.34
CA PHE A 81 -17.05 6.42 4.58
C PHE A 81 -15.66 6.95 4.24
N CYS A 82 -15.48 7.51 3.03
CA CYS A 82 -14.18 8.01 2.60
C CYS A 82 -13.71 9.23 3.40
N SER A 83 -14.62 10.14 3.75
CA SER A 83 -14.32 11.27 4.64
C SER A 83 -13.83 10.79 6.01
N ALA A 84 -14.50 9.79 6.59
CA ALA A 84 -14.12 9.23 7.89
C ALA A 84 -12.78 8.49 7.82
N TYR A 85 -12.53 7.74 6.72
CA TYR A 85 -11.26 7.07 6.48
C TYR A 85 -10.09 8.06 6.36
N MET A 86 -10.21 9.09 5.51
CA MET A 86 -9.17 10.09 5.30
C MET A 86 -8.87 10.87 6.58
N SER A 87 -9.91 11.21 7.36
CA SER A 87 -9.77 11.85 8.67
C SER A 87 -9.00 10.97 9.67
N ALA A 88 -9.32 9.67 9.72
CA ALA A 88 -8.63 8.72 10.59
C ALA A 88 -7.15 8.58 10.21
N MET A 89 -6.84 8.46 8.91
CA MET A 89 -5.46 8.36 8.42
C MET A 89 -4.67 9.64 8.69
N SER A 90 -5.28 10.81 8.51
CA SER A 90 -4.66 12.10 8.85
C SER A 90 -4.33 12.19 10.34
N CYS A 91 -5.27 11.79 11.21
CA CYS A 91 -5.08 11.76 12.67
C CYS A 91 -3.91 10.84 13.08
N ILE A 92 -3.81 9.65 12.47
CA ILE A 92 -2.70 8.73 12.71
C ILE A 92 -1.36 9.31 12.25
N ASN A 93 -1.31 9.91 11.07
CA ASN A 93 -0.08 10.52 10.54
C ASN A 93 0.38 11.68 11.42
N GLN A 94 -0.54 12.48 11.95
CA GLN A 94 -0.24 13.54 12.90
C GLN A 94 0.33 12.96 14.21
N LEU A 95 -0.30 11.94 14.79
CA LEU A 95 0.21 11.28 16.00
C LEU A 95 1.62 10.70 15.80
N LYS A 96 1.91 10.14 14.61
CA LYS A 96 3.25 9.64 14.26
C LYS A 96 4.27 10.76 14.21
N ALA A 97 3.92 11.87 13.55
CA ALA A 97 4.79 13.04 13.46
C ALA A 97 5.09 13.65 14.84
N GLU A 98 4.13 13.62 15.77
CA GLU A 98 4.28 14.16 17.12
C GLU A 98 5.05 13.23 18.07
N CYS A 99 4.87 11.91 17.98
CA CYS A 99 5.42 10.95 18.96
C CYS A 99 6.77 10.32 18.58
N GLY A 100 7.25 10.50 17.35
CA GLY A 100 8.48 9.88 16.87
C GLY A 100 8.37 8.36 16.64
N GLU A 101 9.38 7.80 15.97
CA GLU A 101 9.33 6.42 15.43
C GLU A 101 9.21 5.33 16.50
N ASP A 102 9.81 5.54 17.69
CA ASP A 102 9.77 4.59 18.80
C ASP A 102 8.34 4.22 19.22
N HIS A 103 7.39 5.12 18.98
CA HIS A 103 5.99 4.94 19.35
C HIS A 103 5.08 4.45 18.22
N HIS A 104 5.59 4.34 16.98
CA HIS A 104 4.79 3.95 15.81
C HIS A 104 4.11 2.59 16.00
N HIS A 105 4.77 1.64 16.63
CA HIS A 105 4.20 0.32 16.90
C HIS A 105 2.93 0.36 17.78
N VAL A 106 2.80 1.35 18.68
CA VAL A 106 1.59 1.58 19.49
C VAL A 106 0.52 2.28 18.67
N ILE A 107 0.92 3.24 17.84
CA ILE A 107 0.02 4.01 16.97
C ILE A 107 -0.58 3.13 15.87
N ASP A 108 0.15 2.13 15.40
CA ASP A 108 -0.27 1.24 14.31
C ASP A 108 -1.21 0.11 14.74
N VAL A 109 -1.41 -0.12 16.03
CA VAL A 109 -2.30 -1.18 16.53
C VAL A 109 -3.73 -1.10 15.94
N PRO A 110 -4.39 0.07 15.87
CA PRO A 110 -5.70 0.20 15.25
C PRO A 110 -5.71 -0.14 13.74
N LEU A 111 -4.57 0.02 13.05
CA LEU A 111 -4.43 -0.26 11.62
C LEU A 111 -4.41 -1.76 11.29
N ILE A 112 -4.22 -2.64 12.28
CA ILE A 112 -4.19 -4.09 12.06
C ILE A 112 -5.48 -4.57 11.37
N ASN A 113 -6.62 -3.94 11.67
CA ASN A 113 -7.89 -4.26 11.02
C ASN A 113 -7.94 -3.87 9.54
N LEU A 114 -7.12 -2.90 9.14
CA LEU A 114 -6.93 -2.40 7.76
C LEU A 114 -5.77 -3.09 7.03
N ASN A 115 -5.10 -4.06 7.65
CA ASN A 115 -4.02 -4.77 6.99
C ASN A 115 -4.53 -5.43 5.70
N GLY A 116 -3.83 -5.15 4.59
CA GLY A 116 -4.22 -5.52 3.23
C GLY A 116 -5.43 -4.74 2.70
N ALA A 117 -5.73 -3.56 3.23
CA ALA A 117 -6.83 -2.72 2.73
C ALA A 117 -6.42 -1.25 2.56
N THR A 118 -5.36 -0.80 3.23
CA THR A 118 -4.97 0.61 3.27
C THR A 118 -4.74 1.19 1.87
N ASP A 119 -4.03 0.46 1.00
CA ASP A 119 -3.71 0.93 -0.35
C ASP A 119 -4.99 1.01 -1.21
N GLU A 120 -5.87 0.01 -1.12
CA GLU A 120 -7.15 -0.05 -1.82
C GLU A 120 -8.08 1.11 -1.41
N LEU A 121 -8.19 1.33 -0.11
CA LEU A 121 -9.03 2.38 0.46
C LEU A 121 -8.47 3.77 0.16
N SER A 122 -7.15 3.95 0.23
CA SER A 122 -6.50 5.20 -0.14
C SER A 122 -6.74 5.52 -1.61
N PHE A 123 -6.54 4.55 -2.50
CA PHE A 123 -6.78 4.73 -3.93
C PHE A 123 -8.24 5.07 -4.24
N MET A 124 -9.20 4.40 -3.61
CA MET A 124 -10.63 4.70 -3.78
C MET A 124 -11.01 6.08 -3.24
N CYS A 125 -10.55 6.42 -2.03
CA CYS A 125 -11.02 7.63 -1.33
C CYS A 125 -10.28 8.92 -1.70
N GLN A 126 -9.15 8.82 -2.40
CA GLN A 126 -8.42 9.97 -2.97
C GLN A 126 -8.86 10.30 -4.40
N ASN A 127 -9.65 9.44 -5.02
CA ASN A 127 -10.13 9.66 -6.38
C ASN A 127 -11.39 10.53 -6.34
N ASP A 128 -11.25 11.84 -6.52
CA ASP A 128 -12.40 12.77 -6.49
C ASP A 128 -13.43 12.50 -7.59
N ASP A 129 -12.99 11.96 -8.73
CA ASP A 129 -13.85 11.62 -9.87
C ASP A 129 -14.81 10.48 -9.54
N ILE A 130 -14.52 9.69 -8.48
CA ILE A 130 -15.40 8.59 -8.06
C ILE A 130 -16.80 9.11 -7.80
N TYR A 131 -16.97 10.23 -7.11
CA TYR A 131 -18.30 10.66 -6.67
C TYR A 131 -19.16 11.13 -7.83
N GLU A 132 -18.59 11.87 -8.77
CA GLU A 132 -19.34 12.40 -9.91
C GLU A 132 -19.70 11.29 -10.90
N VAL A 133 -18.71 10.50 -11.31
CA VAL A 133 -18.93 9.39 -12.25
C VAL A 133 -19.84 8.34 -11.64
N TYR A 134 -19.65 8.02 -10.36
CA TYR A 134 -20.51 7.07 -9.66
C TYR A 134 -21.95 7.56 -9.56
N ALA A 135 -22.17 8.80 -9.14
CA ALA A 135 -23.52 9.36 -9.00
C ALA A 135 -24.27 9.35 -10.36
N ARG A 136 -23.58 9.68 -11.45
CA ARG A 136 -24.15 9.69 -12.80
C ARG A 136 -24.61 8.30 -13.25
N HIS A 137 -23.88 7.25 -12.90
CA HIS A 137 -24.12 5.87 -13.33
C HIS A 137 -24.77 4.97 -12.26
N MET A 138 -25.09 5.51 -11.08
CA MET A 138 -25.57 4.76 -9.91
C MET A 138 -26.80 3.91 -10.22
N SER A 139 -27.79 4.47 -10.90
CA SER A 139 -29.01 3.74 -11.28
C SER A 139 -28.70 2.54 -12.17
N CYS A 140 -27.76 2.68 -13.11
CA CYS A 140 -27.34 1.58 -13.97
C CYS A 140 -26.60 0.49 -13.18
N TYR A 141 -25.72 0.86 -12.25
CA TYR A 141 -25.08 -0.10 -11.34
C TYR A 141 -26.10 -0.85 -10.49
N MET A 142 -27.15 -0.19 -10.01
CA MET A 142 -28.21 -0.85 -9.22
C MET A 142 -28.99 -1.88 -10.04
N VAL A 143 -29.32 -1.55 -11.30
CA VAL A 143 -30.02 -2.44 -12.24
C VAL A 143 -29.17 -3.67 -12.55
N HIS A 144 -27.87 -3.50 -12.78
CA HIS A 144 -26.96 -4.58 -13.15
C HIS A 144 -26.21 -5.21 -11.97
N GLY A 145 -26.42 -4.73 -10.75
CA GLY A 145 -25.64 -5.13 -9.57
C GLY A 145 -25.76 -6.61 -9.24
N SER A 146 -26.92 -7.22 -9.46
CA SER A 146 -27.10 -8.67 -9.24
C SER A 146 -26.23 -9.53 -10.17
N TYR A 147 -25.97 -9.06 -11.39
CA TYR A 147 -25.04 -9.71 -12.30
C TYR A 147 -23.60 -9.56 -11.80
N SER A 148 -23.22 -8.35 -11.38
CA SER A 148 -21.88 -8.08 -10.85
C SER A 148 -21.59 -8.90 -9.59
N GLU A 149 -22.56 -9.02 -8.67
CA GLU A 149 -22.44 -9.85 -7.47
C GLU A 149 -22.34 -11.33 -7.81
N ARG A 150 -23.03 -11.78 -8.86
CA ARG A 150 -22.91 -13.15 -9.38
C ARG A 150 -21.51 -13.41 -9.96
N CYS A 151 -20.98 -12.51 -10.79
CA CYS A 151 -19.59 -12.60 -11.27
C CYS A 151 -18.61 -12.77 -10.10
N PHE A 152 -18.77 -11.95 -9.07
CA PHE A 152 -17.94 -12.02 -7.86
C PHE A 152 -18.10 -13.37 -7.15
N HIS A 153 -19.34 -13.82 -6.97
CA HIS A 153 -19.65 -15.07 -6.28
C HIS A 153 -19.09 -16.29 -7.01
N ASP A 154 -19.32 -16.38 -8.32
CA ASP A 154 -18.98 -17.54 -9.14
C ASP A 154 -17.46 -17.75 -9.22
N VAL A 155 -16.69 -16.65 -9.24
CA VAL A 155 -15.22 -16.73 -9.35
C VAL A 155 -14.55 -16.79 -7.98
N MET A 156 -14.93 -15.92 -7.03
CA MET A 156 -14.27 -15.86 -5.70
C MET A 156 -14.84 -16.87 -4.71
N ASN A 157 -15.90 -17.59 -5.09
CA ASN A 157 -16.61 -18.57 -4.26
C ASN A 157 -17.00 -17.99 -2.88
N THR A 158 -17.44 -16.74 -2.84
CA THR A 158 -17.80 -16.06 -1.60
C THR A 158 -18.83 -14.97 -1.83
N THR A 159 -19.33 -14.35 -0.76
CA THR A 159 -20.22 -13.20 -0.87
C THR A 159 -19.39 -11.93 -1.04
N SER A 160 -19.82 -11.07 -1.94
CA SER A 160 -19.28 -9.72 -2.11
C SER A 160 -19.65 -8.90 -0.87
N ARG A 161 -18.74 -8.82 0.10
CA ARG A 161 -18.85 -7.93 1.26
C ARG A 161 -17.66 -6.98 1.25
N PHE A 162 -17.87 -5.77 1.75
CA PHE A 162 -16.81 -4.78 1.80
C PHE A 162 -15.62 -5.26 2.64
N LEU A 163 -14.40 -5.12 2.09
CA LEU A 163 -13.13 -5.60 2.66
C LEU A 163 -13.14 -7.07 3.12
N LYS A 164 -13.71 -7.95 2.28
CA LYS A 164 -13.76 -9.38 2.55
C LYS A 164 -12.36 -9.99 2.56
N ARG A 165 -12.10 -10.83 3.56
CA ARG A 165 -10.98 -11.79 3.53
C ARG A 165 -11.40 -12.98 2.66
N VAL A 166 -10.68 -13.16 1.57
CA VAL A 166 -10.80 -14.33 0.70
C VAL A 166 -9.72 -15.33 1.12
N ASN A 167 -10.02 -16.62 1.08
CA ASN A 167 -9.02 -17.65 1.36
C ASN A 167 -8.42 -18.09 0.03
N TRP A 168 -7.20 -17.63 -0.27
CA TRP A 168 -6.46 -18.05 -1.46
C TRP A 168 -5.26 -18.93 -1.09
N LYS A 169 -4.84 -19.80 -2.02
CA LYS A 169 -3.67 -20.66 -1.84
C LYS A 169 -2.36 -19.93 -2.15
N SER A 170 -2.40 -19.02 -3.13
CA SER A 170 -1.27 -18.20 -3.58
C SER A 170 -1.73 -16.82 -4.03
N LEU A 171 -0.81 -15.85 -4.06
CA LEU A 171 -1.09 -14.51 -4.58
C LEU A 171 -1.47 -14.56 -6.07
N ASP A 172 -0.84 -15.44 -6.85
CA ASP A 172 -1.17 -15.67 -8.27
C ASP A 172 -2.63 -16.10 -8.47
N ASP A 173 -3.12 -17.00 -7.62
CA ASP A 173 -4.52 -17.44 -7.67
C ASP A 173 -5.47 -16.27 -7.37
N LEU A 174 -5.18 -15.49 -6.32
CA LEU A 174 -5.95 -14.30 -5.99
C LEU A 174 -6.01 -13.32 -7.17
N CYS A 175 -4.89 -13.05 -7.81
CA CYS A 175 -4.81 -12.07 -8.89
C CYS A 175 -5.48 -12.55 -10.18
N ARG A 176 -5.36 -13.84 -10.50
CA ARG A 176 -6.09 -14.44 -11.63
C ARG A 176 -7.59 -14.38 -11.41
N ASP A 177 -8.06 -14.78 -10.23
CA ASP A 177 -9.49 -14.82 -9.90
C ASP A 177 -10.05 -13.39 -9.84
N LEU A 178 -9.32 -12.44 -9.25
CA LEU A 178 -9.69 -11.03 -9.26
C LEU A 178 -9.78 -10.48 -10.69
N SER A 179 -8.81 -10.78 -11.56
CA SER A 179 -8.84 -10.34 -12.96
C SER A 179 -10.07 -10.90 -13.69
N GLN A 180 -10.46 -12.15 -13.43
CA GLN A 180 -11.65 -12.75 -14.03
C GLN A 180 -12.95 -12.07 -13.54
N VAL A 181 -13.05 -11.81 -12.23
CA VAL A 181 -14.18 -11.02 -11.67
C VAL A 181 -14.25 -9.65 -12.34
N MET A 182 -13.12 -8.94 -12.39
CA MET A 182 -13.05 -7.59 -12.95
C MET A 182 -13.50 -7.57 -14.40
N GLN A 183 -13.03 -8.52 -15.21
CA GLN A 183 -13.42 -8.64 -16.61
C GLN A 183 -14.92 -8.92 -16.75
N CYS A 184 -15.46 -9.88 -16.00
CA CYS A 184 -16.89 -10.23 -16.01
C CYS A 184 -17.79 -9.02 -15.69
N ILE A 185 -17.45 -8.26 -14.64
CA ILE A 185 -18.18 -7.07 -14.23
C ILE A 185 -18.06 -5.97 -15.30
N LYS A 186 -16.83 -5.65 -15.71
CA LYS A 186 -16.56 -4.58 -16.71
C LYS A 186 -17.23 -4.83 -18.04
N ASP A 187 -17.24 -6.08 -18.53
CA ASP A 187 -17.87 -6.39 -19.81
C ASP A 187 -19.37 -6.18 -19.79
N ASN A 188 -20.04 -6.50 -18.68
CA ASN A 188 -21.46 -6.26 -18.53
C ASN A 188 -21.77 -4.76 -18.36
N ILE A 189 -21.07 -4.10 -17.43
CA ILE A 189 -21.24 -2.66 -17.19
C ILE A 189 -20.89 -1.84 -18.43
N GLY A 190 -19.83 -2.18 -19.15
CA GLY A 190 -19.42 -1.48 -20.37
C GLY A 190 -20.45 -1.58 -21.49
N ARG A 191 -21.10 -2.74 -21.63
CA ARG A 191 -22.18 -2.94 -22.60
C ARG A 191 -23.47 -2.24 -22.21
N SER A 192 -23.80 -2.19 -20.92
CA SER A 192 -25.09 -1.69 -20.45
C SER A 192 -25.10 -0.22 -20.00
N CYS A 193 -24.01 0.22 -19.38
CA CYS A 193 -23.85 1.54 -18.77
C CYS A 193 -22.83 2.43 -19.49
N GLY A 194 -22.03 1.87 -20.40
CA GLY A 194 -20.99 2.57 -21.15
C GLY A 194 -19.58 2.45 -20.54
N GLN A 195 -18.58 2.86 -21.32
CA GLN A 195 -17.16 2.66 -20.97
C GLN A 195 -16.69 3.52 -19.80
N GLU A 196 -17.24 4.73 -19.66
CA GLU A 196 -16.97 5.59 -18.49
C GLU A 196 -17.33 4.86 -17.19
N ALA A 197 -18.53 4.26 -17.14
CA ALA A 197 -18.98 3.46 -16.00
C ALA A 197 -18.11 2.21 -15.76
N ALA A 198 -17.72 1.51 -16.83
CA ALA A 198 -16.87 0.32 -16.72
C ALA A 198 -15.48 0.63 -16.16
N SER A 199 -14.90 1.79 -16.52
CA SER A 199 -13.59 2.21 -16.03
C SER A 199 -13.55 2.37 -14.51
N LEU A 200 -14.68 2.72 -13.89
CA LEU A 200 -14.77 2.89 -12.43
C LEU A 200 -14.76 1.56 -11.67
N MET A 201 -14.99 0.43 -12.34
CA MET A 201 -15.11 -0.86 -11.67
C MET A 201 -13.82 -1.26 -10.94
N ASP A 202 -12.63 -0.92 -11.45
CA ASP A 202 -11.37 -1.21 -10.74
C ASP A 202 -11.33 -0.52 -9.39
N VAL A 203 -11.79 0.74 -9.33
CA VAL A 203 -11.80 1.55 -8.11
C VAL A 203 -12.82 1.00 -7.10
N LEU A 204 -13.96 0.48 -7.58
CA LEU A 204 -15.07 0.03 -6.72
C LEU A 204 -14.94 -1.42 -6.27
N ALA A 205 -14.41 -2.30 -7.11
CA ALA A 205 -14.39 -3.74 -6.85
C ALA A 205 -13.11 -4.21 -6.16
N LYS A 206 -11.95 -3.56 -6.40
CA LYS A 206 -10.71 -3.91 -5.67
C LYS A 206 -10.86 -3.79 -4.14
N PRO A 207 -11.47 -2.72 -3.57
CA PRO A 207 -11.71 -2.61 -2.13
C PRO A 207 -12.68 -3.65 -1.56
N MET A 208 -13.29 -4.50 -2.38
CA MET A 208 -14.11 -5.60 -1.88
C MET A 208 -13.27 -6.78 -1.40
N VAL A 209 -12.00 -6.87 -1.83
CA VAL A 209 -11.09 -7.97 -1.51
C VAL A 209 -9.81 -7.39 -0.92
N ARG A 210 -9.43 -7.87 0.27
CA ARG A 210 -8.17 -7.46 0.87
C ARG A 210 -6.97 -7.94 0.05
N SER A 211 -5.93 -7.12 -0.01
CA SER A 211 -4.67 -7.33 -0.70
C SER A 211 -4.79 -7.35 -2.23
N SER A 212 -5.89 -6.83 -2.77
CA SER A 212 -6.12 -6.77 -4.22
C SER A 212 -5.12 -5.87 -4.94
N THR A 213 -4.59 -4.84 -4.28
CA THR A 213 -3.52 -3.96 -4.82
C THR A 213 -2.19 -4.68 -5.02
N MET A 214 -1.97 -5.81 -4.33
CA MET A 214 -0.78 -6.63 -4.58
C MET A 214 -0.76 -7.17 -6.01
N CYS A 215 -1.92 -7.31 -6.65
CA CYS A 215 -2.04 -7.76 -8.04
C CYS A 215 -1.59 -6.74 -9.08
N ASP A 216 -1.61 -5.44 -8.74
CA ASP A 216 -1.09 -4.40 -9.64
C ASP A 216 0.44 -4.41 -9.71
N ARG A 217 1.09 -4.81 -8.61
CA ARG A 217 2.55 -4.93 -8.51
C ARG A 217 3.05 -6.29 -9.01
N HIS A 218 2.17 -7.29 -9.05
CA HIS A 218 2.44 -8.63 -9.55
C HIS A 218 2.25 -8.73 -11.07
N VAL A 219 2.80 -7.78 -11.83
CA VAL A 219 2.92 -7.94 -13.28
C VAL A 219 3.89 -9.09 -13.50
N PHE A 220 3.37 -10.20 -14.02
CA PHE A 220 4.12 -11.41 -14.28
C PHE A 220 5.46 -11.06 -14.93
N SER A 221 6.56 -11.49 -14.28
CA SER A 221 7.82 -11.75 -14.96
C SER A 221 7.61 -12.99 -15.85
N THR A 222 6.72 -12.86 -16.83
CA THR A 222 6.80 -13.67 -18.03
C THR A 222 8.09 -13.23 -18.69
N LYS A 223 9.17 -13.95 -18.40
CA LYS A 223 10.31 -14.01 -19.30
C LYS A 223 9.72 -14.29 -20.67
N VAL A 224 9.66 -13.24 -21.49
CA VAL A 224 9.50 -13.34 -22.93
C VAL A 224 10.75 -14.08 -23.38
N TYR A 225 10.69 -15.42 -23.41
CA TYR A 225 11.52 -16.17 -24.33
C TYR A 225 11.01 -15.78 -25.71
N SER A 226 11.56 -14.69 -26.25
CA SER A 226 11.57 -14.45 -27.68
C SER A 226 12.41 -15.55 -28.30
N GLU A 227 11.82 -16.73 -28.49
CA GLU A 227 12.26 -17.58 -29.59
C GLU A 227 11.81 -16.88 -30.87
N THR A 228 12.72 -16.07 -31.40
CA THR A 228 12.72 -15.60 -32.76
C THR A 228 12.89 -16.82 -33.68
N TYR A 229 11.83 -17.62 -33.85
CA TYR A 229 11.77 -18.58 -34.94
C TYR A 229 11.39 -17.78 -36.19
N GLN A 230 12.40 -17.26 -36.87
CA GLN A 230 12.27 -16.78 -38.24
C GLN A 230 11.72 -17.94 -39.07
N ARG A 231 10.42 -17.86 -39.36
CA ARG A 231 9.74 -18.72 -40.33
C ARG A 231 10.15 -18.24 -41.73
N THR A 232 11.33 -18.67 -42.18
CA THR A 232 11.70 -18.55 -43.59
C THR A 232 10.82 -19.50 -44.37
N THR A 233 9.90 -18.94 -45.17
CA THR A 233 9.08 -19.64 -46.16
C THR A 233 10.01 -20.23 -47.22
N PHE A 234 10.30 -21.53 -47.10
CA PHE A 234 10.95 -22.30 -48.16
C PHE A 234 9.86 -23.03 -48.96
N VAL A 235 9.76 -22.66 -50.23
CA VAL A 235 8.93 -23.35 -51.23
C VAL A 235 9.60 -24.72 -51.52
N PRO A 236 8.89 -25.85 -51.38
CA PRO A 236 9.49 -27.15 -51.66
C PRO A 236 9.47 -27.45 -53.16
N PRO A 237 10.54 -27.98 -53.77
CA PRO A 237 10.42 -28.72 -55.00
C PRO A 237 10.04 -30.18 -54.68
N GLU A 238 9.25 -30.74 -55.59
CA GLU A 238 8.69 -32.09 -55.54
C GLU A 238 9.73 -33.20 -55.36
N GLY A 239 9.30 -34.24 -54.64
CA GLY A 239 9.77 -35.61 -54.86
C GLY A 239 10.95 -36.05 -54.01
N THR A 240 10.67 -36.77 -52.91
CA THR A 240 11.04 -38.19 -52.75
C THR A 240 10.75 -38.70 -51.34
N ASN A 241 10.23 -39.93 -51.29
CA ASN A 241 10.02 -40.76 -50.11
C ASN A 241 11.30 -40.91 -49.27
N ARG A 242 11.27 -40.57 -47.97
CA ARG A 242 12.10 -41.26 -46.98
C ARG A 242 11.59 -41.17 -45.55
N ARG A 243 11.66 -42.34 -44.90
CA ARG A 243 11.30 -42.66 -43.51
C ARG A 243 12.18 -41.97 -42.47
N VAL A 244 11.52 -41.61 -41.34
CA VAL A 244 11.88 -41.81 -39.92
C VAL A 244 13.22 -41.23 -39.42
N ILE A 245 13.17 -40.49 -38.31
CA ILE A 245 13.77 -40.82 -36.99
C ILE A 245 13.30 -39.74 -35.98
N SER A 246 12.63 -40.16 -34.91
CA SER A 246 12.41 -39.35 -33.72
C SER A 246 13.67 -39.41 -32.86
N ILE A 247 14.25 -38.25 -32.55
CA ILE A 247 15.29 -38.15 -31.52
C ILE A 247 14.65 -37.55 -30.28
N ARG A 248 14.58 -38.40 -29.26
CA ARG A 248 14.23 -38.12 -27.89
C ARG A 248 15.51 -37.65 -27.22
N GLU A 249 15.60 -36.37 -26.88
CA GLU A 249 16.72 -35.85 -26.10
C GLU A 249 16.23 -35.54 -24.69
N SER A 250 16.84 -36.25 -23.75
CA SER A 250 16.58 -36.21 -22.32
C SER A 250 17.83 -35.62 -21.71
N ASP A 251 17.73 -34.49 -21.01
CA ASP A 251 18.73 -33.97 -20.07
C ASP A 251 17.94 -33.11 -19.08
N SER A 252 17.66 -33.51 -17.83
CA SER A 252 18.55 -33.87 -16.72
C SER A 252 19.57 -32.77 -16.40
N TYR A 253 19.14 -31.75 -15.67
CA TYR A 253 20.06 -30.94 -14.87
C TYR A 253 19.53 -30.76 -13.44
N ASN A 254 20.11 -31.58 -12.56
CA ASN A 254 20.18 -31.38 -11.12
C ASN A 254 21.18 -30.25 -10.83
N GLY A 255 20.77 -29.26 -10.03
CA GLY A 255 21.63 -28.16 -9.61
C GLY A 255 21.23 -27.66 -8.24
N GLY A 256 21.55 -28.41 -7.20
CA GLY A 256 21.42 -27.99 -5.81
C GLY A 256 22.41 -26.87 -5.49
N GLY A 257 21.92 -25.84 -4.79
CA GLY A 257 22.73 -24.74 -4.27
C GLY A 257 22.17 -24.24 -2.95
N ARG A 258 22.39 -25.01 -1.88
CA ARG A 258 22.24 -24.54 -0.50
C ARG A 258 23.33 -23.49 -0.24
N THR A 259 22.93 -22.26 0.08
CA THR A 259 23.79 -21.29 0.75
C THR A 259 23.21 -20.99 2.13
N THR A 260 23.77 -21.69 3.11
CA THR A 260 23.73 -21.36 4.53
C THR A 260 24.67 -20.19 4.79
N LEU A 261 24.19 -19.08 5.34
CA LEU A 261 25.02 -18.15 6.10
C LEU A 261 24.40 -17.93 7.48
N TYR A 262 25.22 -18.21 8.48
CA TYR A 262 24.96 -18.20 9.92
C TYR A 262 24.84 -16.76 10.48
N PRO A 263 24.33 -16.62 11.72
CA PRO A 263 23.75 -15.40 12.25
C PRO A 263 24.81 -14.46 12.82
N LEU A 264 24.64 -13.16 12.58
CA LEU A 264 25.17 -12.10 13.46
C LEU A 264 24.33 -12.16 14.75
N ILE A 265 24.82 -12.85 15.79
CA ILE A 265 25.69 -12.28 16.84
C ILE A 265 24.98 -11.09 17.49
N LEU A 266 24.22 -11.33 18.57
CA LEU A 266 24.72 -11.29 19.95
C LEU A 266 25.47 -9.98 20.30
N ILE A 267 24.86 -8.82 20.03
CA ILE A 267 25.28 -7.54 20.64
C ILE A 267 24.03 -6.71 21.04
N ILE A 268 23.08 -7.29 21.77
CA ILE A 268 22.02 -6.51 22.47
C ILE A 268 21.69 -7.12 23.86
N CYS A 269 22.69 -7.66 24.57
CA CYS A 269 22.48 -8.20 25.92
C CYS A 269 23.28 -7.52 27.04
N VAL A 270 23.99 -6.41 26.79
CA VAL A 270 24.88 -5.83 27.83
C VAL A 270 24.53 -4.38 28.24
N VAL A 271 23.56 -3.71 27.61
CA VAL A 271 23.25 -2.30 27.96
C VAL A 271 22.02 -2.14 28.89
N ILE A 272 21.27 -3.21 29.20
CA ILE A 272 20.06 -3.10 30.04
C ILE A 272 20.36 -3.25 31.55
N SER A 273 21.59 -3.58 31.96
CA SER A 273 21.88 -3.85 33.39
C SER A 273 22.36 -2.64 34.22
N LEU A 274 22.35 -1.41 33.68
CA LEU A 274 22.91 -0.24 34.38
C LEU A 274 21.99 0.98 34.54
N SER A 275 20.69 0.87 34.25
CA SER A 275 19.76 1.99 34.46
C SER A 275 18.39 1.50 34.90
N THR A 276 18.20 1.33 36.22
CA THR A 276 16.98 1.65 37.01
C THR A 276 16.96 0.97 38.39
N THR A 277 18.09 0.96 39.10
CA THR A 277 18.10 0.96 40.58
C THR A 277 17.91 2.39 41.11
N ARG A 278 16.77 3.01 40.84
CA ARG A 278 16.38 4.27 41.52
C ARG A 278 14.89 4.60 41.32
N SER A 279 14.02 3.92 42.08
CA SER A 279 12.77 4.49 42.62
C SER A 279 12.02 3.41 43.40
N LYS A 280 12.52 3.13 44.61
CA LYS A 280 11.73 2.53 45.68
C LYS A 280 11.73 3.55 46.81
N HIS A 281 10.75 4.44 46.84
CA HIS A 281 10.23 5.08 48.04
C HIS A 281 9.01 5.90 47.65
N LEU A 282 7.96 5.83 48.49
CA LEU A 282 6.66 6.53 48.40
C LEU A 282 5.60 5.80 47.56
N PHE A 283 4.87 4.90 48.21
CA PHE A 283 3.42 5.06 48.45
C PHE A 283 2.99 3.95 49.42
N TYR A 284 3.11 4.29 50.70
CA TYR A 284 2.44 3.62 51.81
C TYR A 284 1.22 4.49 52.14
N ASN A 285 0.14 3.86 52.62
CA ASN A 285 -1.11 4.45 53.14
C ASN A 285 -2.15 4.95 52.13
N GLU A 286 -3.18 4.11 51.87
CA GLU A 286 -4.53 4.35 52.38
C GLU A 286 -5.43 3.12 52.12
N ARG A 287 -5.75 2.39 53.21
CA ARG A 287 -6.93 1.52 53.31
C ARG A 287 -7.93 2.23 54.22
N ARG A 288 -9.18 2.39 53.77
CA ARG A 288 -10.42 2.27 54.56
C ARG A 288 -11.62 2.32 53.62
N ILE A 289 -12.14 1.15 53.22
CA ILE A 289 -13.49 0.63 53.52
C ILE A 289 -13.33 -0.89 53.63
#